data_AF-A0A9N7VTV4-F1
#
_entry.id   AF-A0A9N7VTV4-F1
#
_cell.length_a   1.000
_cell.length_b   1.000
_cell.length_c   1.000
_cell.angle_alpha   90.00
_cell.angle_beta   90.00
_cell.angle_gamma   90.00
#
_symmetry.space_group_name_H-M   'P 1'
#
loop_
_entity.id
_entity.type
_entity.pdbx_description
1 polymer ?
#
loop_
_entity_poly.entity_id
_entity_poly.type
_entity_poly.pdbx_seq_one_letter_code
_entity_poly.pdbx_strand_id
1 'polypeptide(L)'
;MLIGDKKKFLSMLITIKCQVNADTGDPEDELSSEALEFCGSLGSNATRVSEVAGGRDRAIHNAIQEGINRVNEKAPSNAQRVQKWIILDRDFSVPGGELGPTMKLKRPVVVKMYKEQIENFYKELASPTSPDNAVPPK
;
A
#
# COMPACT_ATOMS: atom_id res chain seq x y z
N MET A 1 4.90 -2.51 0.27
CA MET A 1 5.25 -3.37 -0.88
C MET A 1 4.70 -2.81 -2.18
N LEU A 2 5.55 -2.53 -3.17
CA LEU A 2 5.16 -2.17 -4.55
C LEU A 2 4.79 -3.41 -5.37
N ILE A 3 3.76 -3.33 -6.20
CA ILE A 3 3.25 -4.37 -7.12
C ILE A 3 3.09 -3.74 -8.50
N GLY A 4 3.39 -4.48 -9.57
CA GLY A 4 3.32 -3.92 -10.93
C GLY A 4 3.78 -4.85 -12.04
N ASP A 5 4.46 -5.96 -11.72
CA ASP A 5 4.91 -6.92 -12.73
C ASP A 5 3.71 -7.49 -13.50
N LYS A 6 3.75 -7.35 -14.83
CA LYS A 6 2.67 -7.71 -15.76
C LYS A 6 1.30 -7.07 -15.41
N LYS A 7 1.31 -5.88 -14.80
CA LYS A 7 0.10 -5.09 -14.51
C LYS A 7 0.07 -3.81 -15.35
N LYS A 8 -1.13 -3.22 -15.48
CA LYS A 8 -1.36 -1.99 -16.27
C LYS A 8 -0.70 -0.75 -15.65
N PHE A 9 -0.46 -0.77 -14.33
CA PHE A 9 0.15 0.30 -13.55
C PHE A 9 0.78 -0.27 -12.28
N LEU A 10 1.49 0.57 -11.53
CA LEU A 10 2.00 0.21 -10.21
C LEU A 10 0.91 0.39 -9.13
N SER A 11 0.86 -0.52 -8.18
CA SER A 11 0.07 -0.39 -6.96
C SER A 11 0.90 -0.67 -5.71
N MET A 12 0.43 -0.22 -4.54
CA MET A 12 1.18 -0.37 -3.29
C MET A 12 0.31 -0.90 -2.15
N LEU A 13 0.87 -1.86 -1.40
CA LEU A 13 0.45 -2.14 -0.02
C LEU A 13 1.36 -1.34 0.91
N ILE A 14 0.79 -0.59 1.84
CA ILE A 14 1.54 0.25 2.79
C ILE A 14 1.21 -0.26 4.20
N THR A 15 2.21 -0.32 5.08
CA THR A 15 2.01 -0.62 6.50
C THR A 15 2.44 0.58 7.32
N ILE A 16 1.90 0.72 8.52
CA ILE A 16 2.30 1.75 9.49
C ILE A 16 3.03 1.04 10.63
N LYS A 17 4.09 1.67 11.14
CA LYS A 17 4.87 1.12 12.25
C LYS A 17 4.04 1.12 13.53
N CYS A 18 3.99 -0.03 14.17
CA CYS A 18 3.30 -0.27 15.41
C CYS A 18 4.22 -0.89 16.45
N GLN A 19 3.75 -0.91 17.69
CA GLN A 19 4.37 -1.66 18.76
C GLN A 19 4.39 -3.14 18.40
N VAL A 20 5.42 -3.82 18.90
CA VAL A 20 5.62 -5.24 18.67
C VAL A 20 5.65 -5.91 20.03
N ASN A 21 4.86 -6.97 20.16
CA ASN A 21 4.82 -7.77 21.38
C ASN A 21 6.21 -8.35 21.65
N ALA A 22 6.76 -8.08 22.83
CA ALA A 22 8.14 -8.45 23.16
C ALA A 22 8.36 -9.98 23.24
N ASP A 23 7.31 -10.74 23.56
CA ASP A 23 7.41 -12.20 23.72
C ASP A 23 7.15 -12.94 22.41
N THR A 24 6.14 -12.51 21.64
CA THR A 24 5.74 -13.21 20.41
C THR A 24 6.36 -12.63 19.14
N GLY A 25 6.79 -11.37 19.19
CA GLY A 25 7.22 -10.62 18.01
C GLY A 25 6.07 -10.20 17.09
N ASP A 26 4.82 -10.37 17.52
CA ASP A 26 3.65 -9.99 16.73
C ASP A 26 3.43 -8.48 16.75
N PRO A 27 3.06 -7.88 15.61
CA PRO A 27 2.66 -6.49 15.56
C PRO A 27 1.32 -6.31 16.26
N GLU A 28 1.27 -5.30 17.12
CA GLU A 28 0.10 -4.85 17.87
C GLU A 28 -0.62 -3.71 17.14
N ASP A 29 -1.77 -3.28 17.66
CA ASP A 29 -2.54 -2.21 17.04
C ASP A 29 -2.02 -0.81 17.42
N GLU A 30 -1.30 -0.67 18.53
CA GLU A 30 -0.80 0.63 19.00
C GLU A 30 0.38 1.11 18.13
N LEU A 31 0.37 2.37 17.72
CA LEU A 31 1.45 2.94 16.92
C LEU A 31 2.76 3.00 17.72
N SER A 32 3.90 2.83 17.03
CA SER A 32 5.22 3.04 17.66
C SER A 32 5.42 4.51 18.00
N SER A 33 6.35 4.83 18.91
CA SER A 33 6.63 6.22 19.30
C SER A 33 7.00 7.09 18.11
N GLU A 34 7.82 6.57 17.20
CA GLU A 34 8.22 7.29 15.98
C GLU A 34 7.03 7.48 15.03
N ALA A 35 6.13 6.52 14.95
CA ALA A 35 4.91 6.64 14.15
C ALA A 35 3.95 7.67 14.74
N LEU A 36 3.78 7.71 16.07
CA LEU A 36 2.98 8.73 16.76
C LEU A 36 3.52 10.14 16.50
N GLU A 37 4.82 10.35 16.68
CA GLU A 37 5.47 11.63 16.44
C GLU A 37 5.30 12.07 14.97
N PHE A 38 5.56 11.16 14.03
CA PHE A 38 5.44 11.46 12.62
C PHE A 38 3.99 11.75 12.22
N CYS A 39 3.03 10.91 12.62
CA CYS A 39 1.62 11.11 12.32
C CYS A 39 1.09 12.41 12.95
N GLY A 40 1.48 12.70 14.19
CA GLY A 40 1.17 13.95 14.88
C GLY A 40 1.70 15.18 14.13
N SER A 41 2.92 15.10 13.57
CA SER A 41 3.48 16.19 12.75
C SER A 41 2.69 16.45 11.46
N LEU A 42 1.93 15.47 10.98
CA LEU A 42 1.03 15.60 9.84
C LEU A 42 -0.37 16.09 10.25
N GLY A 43 -0.64 16.25 11.54
CA GLY A 43 -1.94 16.67 12.08
C GLY A 43 -2.90 15.51 12.38
N SER A 44 -2.41 14.28 12.45
CA SER A 44 -3.21 13.12 12.87
C SER A 44 -3.21 12.99 14.40
N ASN A 45 -4.36 12.58 14.95
CA ASN A 45 -4.49 12.18 16.36
C ASN A 45 -4.57 10.66 16.52
N ALA A 46 -4.29 9.90 15.46
CA ALA A 46 -4.35 8.45 15.51
C ALA A 46 -3.27 7.91 16.44
N THR A 47 -3.68 6.98 17.29
CA THR A 47 -2.80 6.24 18.20
C THR A 47 -2.73 4.76 17.85
N ARG A 48 -3.58 4.31 16.94
CA ARG A 48 -3.70 2.91 16.52
C ARG A 48 -3.63 2.75 15.01
N VAL A 49 -3.07 1.63 14.54
CA VAL A 49 -3.05 1.25 13.12
C VAL A 49 -4.48 1.17 12.60
N SER A 50 -5.39 0.62 13.39
CA SER A 50 -6.81 0.56 13.08
C SER A 50 -7.46 1.93 12.91
N GLU A 51 -6.92 3.03 13.41
CA GLU A 51 -7.48 4.38 13.15
C GLU A 51 -7.00 4.97 11.82
N VAL A 52 -5.87 4.47 11.31
CA VAL A 52 -5.23 4.94 10.06
C VAL A 52 -5.64 4.07 8.87
N ALA A 53 -5.66 2.75 9.08
CA ALA A 53 -5.86 1.75 8.03
C ALA A 53 -7.19 1.96 7.29
N GLY A 54 -7.20 1.63 5.99
CA GLY A 54 -8.37 1.85 5.12
C GLY A 54 -8.65 3.32 4.79
N GLY A 55 -7.71 4.25 5.06
CA GLY A 55 -7.86 5.67 4.71
C GLY A 55 -8.78 6.45 5.65
N ARG A 56 -8.97 5.96 6.88
CA ARG A 56 -9.79 6.60 7.92
C ARG A 56 -9.18 7.90 8.42
N ASP A 57 -7.86 7.97 8.50
CA ASP A 57 -7.15 9.20 8.82
C ASP A 57 -6.85 10.02 7.55
N ARG A 58 -7.56 11.15 7.40
CA ARG A 58 -7.41 12.03 6.24
C ARG A 58 -6.04 12.71 6.17
N ALA A 59 -5.45 13.06 7.31
CA ALA A 59 -4.16 13.75 7.35
C ALA A 59 -3.05 12.83 6.82
N ILE A 60 -3.00 11.59 7.33
CA ILE A 60 -2.05 10.58 6.87
C ILE A 60 -2.32 10.19 5.42
N HIS A 61 -3.59 9.98 5.06
CA HIS A 61 -3.96 9.61 3.69
C HIS A 61 -3.51 10.69 2.68
N ASN A 62 -3.73 11.96 2.99
CA ASN A 62 -3.30 13.07 2.13
C ASN A 62 -1.78 13.14 2.04
N ALA A 63 -1.05 13.02 3.15
CA ALA A 63 0.41 13.04 3.15
C ALA A 63 1.02 11.92 2.29
N ILE A 64 0.45 10.71 2.35
CA ILE A 64 0.86 9.58 1.48
C ILE A 64 0.53 9.90 0.02
N GLN A 65 -0.67 10.40 -0.27
CA GLN A 65 -1.07 10.74 -1.63
C GLN A 65 -0.17 11.81 -2.25
N GLU A 66 0.20 12.85 -1.48
CA GLU A 66 1.16 13.86 -1.93
C GLU A 66 2.54 13.26 -2.20
N GLY A 67 3.02 12.37 -1.34
CA GLY A 67 4.27 11.63 -1.56
C GLY A 67 4.24 10.82 -2.86
N ILE A 68 3.14 10.11 -3.11
CA ILE A 68 2.91 9.36 -4.34
C ILE A 68 2.87 10.30 -5.55
N ASN A 69 2.19 11.45 -5.46
CA ASN A 69 2.12 12.42 -6.54
C ASN A 69 3.52 12.93 -6.94
N ARG A 70 4.35 13.31 -5.95
CA ARG A 70 5.74 13.76 -6.18
C ARG A 70 6.61 12.70 -6.87
N VAL A 71 6.42 11.42 -6.56
CA VAL A 71 7.16 10.33 -7.23
C VAL A 71 6.61 10.10 -8.64
N ASN A 72 5.28 10.13 -8.81
CA ASN A 72 4.63 9.94 -10.10
C ASN A 72 4.95 11.03 -11.12
N GLU A 73 5.25 12.26 -10.69
CA GLU A 73 5.75 13.33 -11.56
C GLU A 73 7.04 12.96 -12.28
N LYS A 74 7.85 12.08 -11.68
CA LYS A 74 9.12 11.60 -12.24
C LYS A 74 8.97 10.31 -13.05
N ALA A 75 7.76 9.74 -13.12
CA ALA A 75 7.52 8.49 -13.84
C ALA A 75 7.45 8.74 -15.35
N PRO A 76 8.26 8.06 -16.18
CA PRO A 76 8.32 8.30 -17.62
C PRO A 76 7.11 7.73 -18.38
N SER A 77 6.26 6.93 -17.73
CA SER A 77 5.07 6.35 -18.35
C SER A 77 3.96 6.08 -17.35
N ASN A 78 2.73 5.98 -17.84
CA ASN A 78 1.56 5.64 -17.02
C ASN A 78 1.68 4.27 -16.35
N ALA A 79 2.37 3.31 -16.99
CA ALA A 79 2.62 1.99 -16.42
C ALA A 79 3.54 2.03 -15.19
N GLN A 80 4.38 3.06 -15.08
CA GLN A 80 5.31 3.25 -13.96
C GLN A 80 4.79 4.24 -12.91
N ARG A 81 3.55 4.73 -13.04
CA ARG A 81 2.89 5.53 -12.01
C ARG A 81 2.23 4.60 -10.99
N VAL A 82 2.35 4.93 -9.72
CA VAL A 82 1.55 4.35 -8.64
C VAL A 82 0.15 4.95 -8.72
N GLN A 83 -0.82 4.16 -9.17
CA GLN A 83 -2.20 4.63 -9.38
C GLN A 83 -3.16 4.20 -8.26
N LYS A 84 -2.87 3.09 -7.59
CA LYS A 84 -3.72 2.54 -6.51
C LYS A 84 -2.84 2.11 -5.35
N TRP A 85 -3.32 2.33 -4.14
CA TRP A 85 -2.62 1.91 -2.94
C TRP A 85 -3.60 1.72 -1.78
N ILE A 86 -3.20 0.98 -0.76
CA ILE A 86 -3.92 0.89 0.52
C ILE A 86 -2.96 0.88 1.68
N ILE A 87 -3.44 1.31 2.84
CA ILE A 87 -2.83 1.07 4.14
C ILE A 87 -3.44 -0.18 4.72
N LEU A 88 -2.60 -1.16 5.02
CA LEU A 88 -2.98 -2.42 5.66
C LEU A 88 -3.28 -2.19 7.15
N ASP A 89 -4.10 -3.06 7.69
CA ASP A 89 -4.50 -3.11 9.10
C ASP A 89 -3.41 -3.64 10.03
N ARG A 90 -2.35 -4.22 9.48
CA ARG A 90 -1.25 -4.83 10.25
C ARG A 90 0.11 -4.61 9.58
N ASP A 91 1.16 -4.41 10.38
CA ASP A 91 2.53 -4.38 9.87
C ASP A 91 3.02 -5.78 9.49
N PHE A 92 4.01 -5.85 8.59
CA PHE A 92 4.64 -7.11 8.21
C PHE A 92 5.55 -7.61 9.32
N SER A 93 5.50 -8.90 9.58
CA SER A 93 6.26 -9.48 10.69
C SER A 93 6.86 -10.84 10.33
N VAL A 94 7.82 -11.28 11.15
CA VAL A 94 8.36 -12.63 11.06
C VAL A 94 7.33 -13.68 11.51
N PRO A 95 6.65 -13.54 12.68
CA PRO A 95 5.62 -14.51 13.10
C PRO A 95 4.40 -14.56 12.16
N GLY A 96 3.97 -13.42 11.60
CA GLY A 96 2.92 -13.36 10.58
C GLY A 96 3.32 -13.99 9.25
N GLY A 97 4.62 -14.21 9.02
CA GLY A 97 5.16 -14.91 7.86
C GLY A 97 5.36 -14.04 6.62
N GLU A 98 5.01 -12.75 6.67
CA GLU A 98 5.32 -11.80 5.59
C GLU A 98 6.83 -11.58 5.47
N LEU A 99 7.56 -11.67 6.58
CA LEU A 99 9.01 -11.57 6.65
C LEU A 99 9.65 -12.95 6.88
N GLY A 100 10.87 -13.12 6.36
CA GLY A 100 11.75 -14.22 6.73
C GLY A 100 12.54 -13.95 8.01
N PRO A 101 13.28 -14.94 8.54
CA PRO A 101 14.10 -14.76 9.76
C PRO A 101 15.13 -13.62 9.65
N THR A 102 15.59 -13.32 8.44
CA THR A 102 16.50 -12.19 8.14
C THR A 102 15.76 -10.86 7.89
N MET A 103 14.48 -10.78 8.28
CA MET A 103 13.56 -9.67 8.04
C MET A 103 13.38 -9.28 6.56
N LYS A 104 13.75 -10.16 5.62
CA LYS A 104 13.48 -9.97 4.19
C LYS A 104 12.03 -10.31 3.86
N LEU A 105 11.38 -9.45 3.07
CA LEU A 105 10.00 -9.63 2.63
C LEU A 105 9.83 -10.87 1.73
N LYS A 106 8.97 -11.79 2.13
CA LYS A 106 8.56 -12.96 1.34
C LYS A 106 7.42 -12.57 0.40
N ARG A 107 7.78 -11.86 -0.68
CA ARG A 107 6.80 -11.31 -1.65
C ARG A 107 5.74 -12.32 -2.13
N PRO A 108 6.06 -13.60 -2.46
CA PRO A 108 5.03 -14.56 -2.89
C PRO A 108 3.99 -14.86 -1.80
N VAL A 109 4.41 -14.87 -0.53
CA VAL A 109 3.52 -15.09 0.62
C VAL A 109 2.59 -13.89 0.80
N VAL A 110 3.15 -12.68 0.79
CA VAL A 110 2.37 -11.43 0.90
C VAL A 110 1.36 -11.29 -0.24
N VAL A 111 1.76 -11.59 -1.48
CA VAL A 111 0.84 -11.56 -2.63
C VAL A 111 -0.31 -12.56 -2.47
N LYS A 112 -0.05 -13.73 -1.89
CA LYS A 112 -1.09 -14.73 -1.60
C LYS A 112 -2.02 -14.27 -0.47
N MET A 113 -1.47 -13.70 0.61
CA MET A 113 -2.24 -13.21 1.76
C MET A 113 -3.18 -12.07 1.37
N TYR A 114 -2.65 -11.07 0.66
CA TYR A 114 -3.41 -9.87 0.26
C TYR A 114 -3.96 -9.97 -1.17
N LYS A 115 -4.23 -11.19 -1.63
CA LYS A 115 -4.65 -11.46 -3.01
C LYS A 115 -5.90 -10.66 -3.38
N GLU A 116 -6.89 -10.64 -2.50
CA GLU A 116 -8.16 -9.96 -2.76
C GLU A 116 -7.96 -8.44 -2.91
N GLN A 117 -7.21 -7.82 -1.98
CA GLN A 117 -6.90 -6.40 -2.03
C GLN A 117 -6.13 -6.04 -3.30
N ILE A 118 -5.13 -6.86 -3.66
CA ILE A 118 -4.35 -6.68 -4.88
C ILE A 118 -5.24 -6.82 -6.12
N GLU A 119 -6.10 -7.84 -6.19
CA GLU A 119 -7.02 -8.03 -7.30
C GLU A 119 -8.02 -6.87 -7.42
N ASN A 120 -8.54 -6.38 -6.30
CA ASN A 120 -9.47 -5.25 -6.27
C ASN A 120 -8.88 -3.99 -6.92
N PHE A 121 -7.57 -3.75 -6.82
CA PHE A 121 -6.92 -2.65 -7.56
C PHE A 121 -7.11 -2.73 -9.07
N TYR A 122 -7.23 -3.94 -9.62
CA TYR A 122 -7.27 -4.19 -11.05
C TYR A 122 -8.62 -4.66 -11.57
N LYS A 123 -9.61 -4.93 -10.69
CA LYS A 123 -10.97 -5.38 -11.07
C LYS A 123 -11.75 -4.30 -11.84
N GLU A 124 -11.68 -3.04 -11.42
CA GLU A 124 -12.44 -1.93 -12.03
C GLU A 124 -11.93 -1.51 -13.43
N LEU A 125 -10.81 -2.08 -13.90
CA LEU A 125 -10.27 -1.84 -15.25
C LEU A 125 -10.83 -2.78 -16.31
N ALA A 126 -11.76 -3.67 -15.94
CA ALA A 126 -12.47 -4.54 -16.86
C ALA A 126 -13.74 -3.85 -17.43
N SER A 127 -13.51 -2.81 -18.25
CA SER A 127 -14.42 -2.21 -19.28
C SER A 127 -15.47 -1.17 -18.81
N PRO A 128 -15.85 -0.18 -19.66
CA PRO A 128 -16.19 -0.31 -21.08
C PRO A 128 -15.19 0.29 -22.08
N THR A 129 -15.16 -0.34 -23.25
CA THR A 129 -14.60 0.02 -24.57
C THR A 129 -14.40 1.52 -24.84
N SER A 130 -13.18 1.94 -25.20
CA SER A 130 -12.96 3.12 -26.03
C SER A 130 -13.17 2.75 -27.50
N PRO A 131 -14.13 3.35 -28.23
CA PRO A 131 -14.25 3.16 -29.67
C PRO A 131 -13.28 4.14 -30.36
N ASP A 132 -11.98 3.83 -30.38
CA ASP A 132 -11.06 4.60 -31.25
C ASP A 132 -9.80 3.83 -31.65
N ASN A 133 -9.99 2.65 -32.22
CA ASN A 133 -8.98 2.05 -33.08
C ASN A 133 -9.67 1.51 -34.34
N ALA A 134 -10.29 2.43 -35.08
CA ALA A 134 -10.61 2.20 -36.49
C ALA A 134 -9.30 2.32 -37.27
N VAL A 135 -8.73 1.19 -37.66
CA VAL A 135 -7.70 1.15 -38.70
C VAL A 135 -8.38 1.57 -40.01
N PRO A 136 -7.90 2.61 -40.73
CA PRO A 136 -8.48 2.98 -42.01
C PRO A 136 -8.20 1.89 -43.05
N PRO A 137 -9.14 1.60 -43.96
CA PRO A 137 -8.98 0.54 -44.94
C PRO A 137 -7.93 0.93 -45.99
N LYS A 138 -7.14 -0.06 -46.42
CA LYS A 138 -6.52 -0.09 -47.74
C LYS A 138 -7.24 -1.12 -48.60
#